data_AF-A0A968T5V4-F1
#
_entry.id   AF-A0A968T5V4-F1
#
_cell.length_a   1.000
_cell.length_b   1.000
_cell.length_c   1.000
_cell.angle_alpha   90.00
_cell.angle_beta   90.00
_cell.angle_gamma   90.00
#
_symmetry.space_group_name_H-M   'P 1'
#
loop_
_entity.id
_entity.type
_entity.pdbx_description
1 polymer ?
#
loop_
_entity_poly.entity_id
_entity_poly.type
_entity_poly.pdbx_seq_one_letter_code
_entity_poly.pdbx_strand_id
1 'polypeptide(L)'
;MKSITGNLVNMLKSNQYDEAEVVYFSEYIPVFDTMREAMNQYTDLFLAETDTNYIQAQKTGKGIYVSTSIGFLLLITILIFSAYLLTISITVPLKNVITAAEEIAGGNLHVKIEAEGNNETTQVLKAVEK
;
A
#
# COMPACT_ATOMS: atom_id res chain seq x y z
N MET A 1 -19.25 -9.27 51.57
CA MET A 1 -20.11 -10.19 50.78
C MET A 1 -19.34 -11.49 50.61
N LYS A 2 -19.79 -12.61 51.21
CA LYS A 2 -19.16 -13.93 50.96
C LYS A 2 -19.48 -14.33 49.51
N SER A 3 -18.48 -14.82 48.77
CA SER A 3 -18.69 -15.35 47.42
C SER A 3 -19.60 -16.58 47.48
N ILE A 4 -20.66 -16.64 46.66
CA ILE A 4 -21.57 -17.81 46.53
C ILE A 4 -20.75 -19.06 46.23
N THR A 5 -19.77 -18.97 45.32
CA THR A 5 -18.79 -20.02 45.03
C THR A 5 -18.03 -20.47 46.27
N GLY A 6 -17.54 -19.52 47.07
CA GLY A 6 -16.81 -19.82 48.31
C GLY A 6 -17.69 -20.50 49.36
N ASN A 7 -18.97 -20.13 49.44
CA ASN A 7 -19.93 -20.77 50.35
C ASN A 7 -20.24 -22.20 49.90
N LEU A 8 -20.56 -22.39 48.63
CA LEU A 8 -20.83 -23.70 48.03
C LEU A 8 -19.64 -24.66 48.21
N VAL A 9 -18.41 -24.20 47.96
CA VAL A 9 -17.19 -24.99 48.16
C VAL A 9 -17.01 -25.40 49.62
N ASN A 10 -17.39 -24.55 50.57
CA ASN A 10 -17.31 -24.90 51.99
C ASN A 10 -18.37 -25.94 52.38
N MET A 11 -19.61 -25.83 51.88
CA MET A 11 -20.66 -26.83 52.12
C MET A 11 -20.27 -28.20 51.57
N LEU A 12 -19.66 -28.24 50.37
CA LEU A 12 -19.13 -29.46 49.77
C LEU A 12 -18.00 -30.08 50.60
N LYS A 13 -17.10 -29.27 51.17
CA LYS A 13 -16.00 -29.74 52.04
C LYS A 13 -16.48 -30.24 53.41
N SER A 14 -17.58 -29.69 53.90
CA SER A 14 -18.21 -30.08 55.17
C SER A 14 -19.19 -31.25 55.04
N ASN A 15 -19.28 -31.89 53.86
CA ASN A 15 -20.23 -32.98 53.53
C ASN A 15 -21.71 -32.58 53.65
N GLN A 16 -22.04 -31.29 53.51
CA GLN A 16 -23.41 -30.77 53.53
C GLN A 16 -23.99 -30.79 52.12
N TYR A 17 -24.23 -31.98 51.57
CA TYR A 17 -24.59 -32.16 50.16
C TYR A 17 -25.99 -31.64 49.83
N ASP A 18 -26.98 -31.87 50.68
CA ASP A 18 -28.36 -31.43 50.44
C ASP A 18 -28.46 -29.89 50.40
N GLU A 19 -27.77 -29.22 51.30
CA GLU A 19 -27.70 -27.75 51.34
C GLU A 19 -26.88 -27.19 50.18
N ALA A 20 -25.79 -27.87 49.80
CA ALA A 20 -24.99 -27.50 48.64
C ALA A 20 -25.79 -27.64 47.33
N GLU A 21 -26.62 -28.67 47.19
CA GLU A 21 -27.47 -28.89 46.01
C GLU A 21 -28.47 -27.75 45.84
N VAL A 22 -29.14 -27.36 46.93
CA VAL A 22 -30.09 -26.23 46.92
C VAL A 22 -29.39 -24.95 46.48
N VAL A 23 -28.24 -24.61 47.08
CA VAL A 23 -27.48 -23.40 46.72
C VAL A 23 -26.95 -23.46 45.29
N TYR A 24 -26.53 -24.63 44.83
CA TYR A 24 -26.04 -24.84 43.47
C TYR A 24 -27.12 -24.54 42.43
N PHE A 25 -28.30 -25.15 42.53
CA PHE A 25 -29.34 -24.99 41.53
C PHE A 25 -30.14 -23.69 41.65
N SER A 26 -30.29 -23.13 42.86
CA SER A 26 -31.11 -21.93 43.06
C SER A 26 -30.37 -20.61 42.89
N GLU A 27 -29.13 -20.52 43.41
CA GLU A 27 -28.39 -19.26 43.46
C GLU A 27 -27.18 -19.25 42.53
N TYR A 28 -26.43 -20.36 42.48
CA TYR A 28 -25.17 -20.41 41.75
C TYR A 28 -25.36 -20.52 40.23
N ILE A 29 -26.18 -21.46 39.76
CA ILE A 29 -26.40 -21.69 38.31
C ILE A 29 -26.88 -20.43 37.57
N PRO A 30 -27.91 -19.69 38.03
CA PRO A 30 -28.40 -18.51 37.30
C PRO A 30 -27.35 -17.40 37.17
N VAL A 31 -26.56 -17.17 38.23
CA VAL A 31 -25.49 -16.17 38.24
C VAL A 31 -24.35 -16.61 37.33
N PHE A 32 -24.01 -17.89 37.35
CA PHE A 32 -22.97 -18.45 36.49
C PHE A 32 -23.36 -18.44 35.01
N ASP A 33 -24.62 -18.74 34.68
CA ASP A 33 -25.13 -18.66 33.31
C ASP A 33 -25.09 -17.23 32.78
N THR A 34 -25.48 -16.24 33.61
CA THR A 34 -25.36 -14.82 33.26
C THR A 34 -23.90 -14.43 32.95
N MET A 35 -22.96 -14.90 33.78
CA MET A 35 -21.52 -14.67 33.56
C MET A 35 -21.05 -15.31 32.25
N ARG A 36 -21.46 -16.56 32.00
CA ARG A 36 -21.11 -17.32 30.80
C ARG A 36 -21.66 -16.66 29.54
N GLU A 37 -22.90 -16.19 29.58
CA GLU A 37 -23.51 -15.47 28.46
C GLU A 37 -22.76 -14.17 28.14
N ALA A 38 -22.41 -13.39 29.16
CA ALA A 38 -21.60 -12.18 28.97
C ALA A 38 -20.21 -12.49 28.37
N MET A 39 -19.55 -13.57 28.79
CA MET A 39 -18.28 -13.99 28.20
C MET A 39 -18.42 -14.50 26.76
N ASN A 40 -19.52 -15.19 26.44
CA ASN A 40 -19.82 -15.62 25.08
C ASN A 40 -20.05 -14.41 24.17
N GLN A 41 -20.88 -13.45 24.59
CA GLN A 41 -21.11 -12.21 23.84
C GLN A 41 -19.81 -11.43 23.61
N TYR A 42 -18.93 -11.35 24.61
CA TYR A 42 -17.63 -10.70 24.45
C TYR A 42 -16.75 -11.44 23.44
N THR A 43 -16.75 -12.78 23.48
CA THR A 43 -15.99 -13.63 22.55
C THR A 43 -16.52 -13.49 21.13
N ASP A 44 -17.84 -13.47 20.94
CA ASP A 44 -18.48 -13.27 19.64
C ASP A 44 -18.14 -11.90 19.05
N LEU A 45 -18.15 -10.85 19.88
CA LEU A 45 -17.71 -9.51 19.46
C LEU A 45 -16.24 -9.50 19.04
N PHE A 46 -15.38 -10.15 19.82
CA PHE A 46 -13.94 -10.22 19.53
C PHE A 46 -13.68 -11.01 18.24
N LEU A 47 -14.39 -12.12 18.02
CA LEU A 47 -14.29 -12.93 16.81
C LEU A 47 -14.77 -12.16 15.57
N ALA A 48 -15.92 -11.49 15.66
CA ALA A 48 -16.45 -10.65 14.58
C ALA A 48 -15.49 -9.51 14.21
N GLU A 49 -14.84 -8.91 15.21
CA GLU A 49 -13.82 -7.88 15.00
C GLU A 49 -12.55 -8.47 14.36
N THR A 50 -12.09 -9.66 14.79
CA THR A 50 -10.93 -10.31 14.17
C THR A 50 -11.15 -10.70 12.72
N ASP A 51 -12.33 -11.17 12.32
CA ASP A 51 -12.64 -11.46 10.92
C ASP A 51 -12.63 -10.18 10.08
N THR A 52 -13.18 -9.10 10.63
CA THR A 52 -13.22 -7.79 9.96
C THR A 52 -11.82 -7.20 9.80
N ASN A 53 -11.00 -7.26 10.86
CA ASN A 53 -9.62 -6.79 10.86
C ASN A 53 -8.72 -7.64 9.95
N TYR A 54 -8.95 -8.96 9.88
CA TYR A 54 -8.24 -9.86 8.97
C TYR A 54 -8.54 -9.54 7.51
N ILE A 55 -9.82 -9.30 7.17
CA ILE A 55 -10.24 -8.92 5.82
C ILE A 55 -9.70 -7.53 5.46
N GLN A 56 -9.73 -6.56 6.38
CA GLN A 56 -9.18 -5.22 6.15
C GLN A 56 -7.66 -5.25 5.98
N ALA A 57 -6.92 -5.99 6.81
CA ALA A 57 -5.47 -6.13 6.70
C ALA A 57 -5.06 -6.72 5.32
N GLN A 58 -5.79 -7.73 4.83
CA GLN A 58 -5.55 -8.28 3.50
C GLN A 58 -5.85 -7.29 2.36
N LYS A 59 -6.92 -6.48 2.49
CA LYS A 59 -7.26 -5.45 1.49
C LYS A 59 -6.24 -4.31 1.46
N THR A 60 -5.79 -3.85 2.62
CA THR A 60 -4.78 -2.79 2.73
C THR A 60 -3.43 -3.25 2.15
N GLY A 61 -3.01 -4.48 2.45
CA GLY A 61 -1.78 -5.05 1.88
C GLY A 61 -1.82 -5.08 0.34
N LYS A 62 -2.87 -5.63 -0.26
CA LYS A 62 -3.01 -5.70 -1.73
C LYS A 62 -3.13 -4.32 -2.39
N GLY A 63 -3.82 -3.37 -1.75
CA GLY A 63 -3.97 -2.00 -2.26
C GLY A 63 -2.65 -1.26 -2.37
N ILE A 64 -1.76 -1.42 -1.37
CA ILE A 64 -0.44 -0.80 -1.36
C ILE A 64 0.42 -1.37 -2.50
N TYR A 65 0.48 -2.70 -2.66
CA TYR A 65 1.28 -3.31 -3.73
C TYR A 65 0.83 -2.84 -5.13
N VAL A 66 -0.48 -2.84 -5.41
CA VAL A 66 -0.99 -2.42 -6.72
C VAL A 66 -0.71 -0.93 -6.98
N SER A 67 -0.96 -0.07 -6.01
CA SER A 67 -0.72 1.38 -6.15
C SER A 67 0.76 1.68 -6.39
N THR A 68 1.66 1.05 -5.62
CA THR A 68 3.11 1.20 -5.79
C THR A 68 3.58 0.68 -7.15
N SER A 69 3.09 -0.48 -7.61
CA SER A 69 3.44 -1.02 -8.93
C SER A 69 3.02 -0.11 -10.08
N ILE A 70 1.81 0.48 -10.02
CA ILE A 70 1.35 1.45 -11.01
C ILE A 70 2.24 2.71 -11.00
N GLY A 71 2.60 3.20 -9.82
CA GLY A 71 3.52 4.34 -9.68
C GLY A 71 4.88 4.09 -10.34
N PHE A 72 5.48 2.91 -10.13
CA PHE A 72 6.73 2.55 -10.79
C PHE A 72 6.61 2.45 -12.31
N LEU A 73 5.53 1.85 -12.82
CA LEU A 73 5.29 1.75 -14.26
C LEU A 73 5.17 3.13 -14.92
N LEU A 74 4.46 4.07 -14.28
CA LEU A 74 4.34 5.44 -14.75
C LEU A 74 5.69 6.16 -14.76
N LEU A 75 6.48 6.02 -13.70
CA LEU A 75 7.82 6.60 -13.63
C LEU A 75 8.73 6.09 -14.74
N ILE A 76 8.78 4.77 -14.96
CA ILE A 76 9.57 4.16 -16.03
C ILE A 76 9.12 4.69 -17.40
N THR A 77 7.82 4.79 -17.62
CA THR A 77 7.26 5.30 -18.89
C THR A 77 7.68 6.75 -19.14
N ILE A 78 7.60 7.60 -18.11
CA ILE A 78 8.02 9.01 -18.21
C ILE A 78 9.53 9.11 -18.51
N LEU A 79 10.35 8.28 -17.87
CA LEU A 79 11.79 8.28 -18.11
C LEU A 79 12.14 7.86 -19.55
N ILE A 80 11.53 6.78 -20.05
CA ILE A 80 11.73 6.31 -21.43
C ILE A 80 11.28 7.38 -22.42
N PHE A 81 10.10 7.96 -22.21
CA PHE A 81 9.55 8.99 -23.08
C PHE A 81 10.42 10.26 -23.07
N SER A 82 10.90 10.69 -21.90
CA SER A 82 11.78 11.84 -21.77
C SER A 82 13.13 11.59 -22.46
N ALA A 83 13.72 10.42 -22.27
CA ALA A 83 14.97 10.04 -22.92
C ALA A 83 14.82 10.04 -24.45
N TYR A 84 13.71 9.50 -24.96
CA TYR A 84 13.39 9.52 -26.39
C TYR A 84 13.24 10.95 -26.93
N LEU A 85 12.46 11.79 -26.25
CA LEU A 85 12.27 13.19 -26.66
C LEU A 85 13.58 13.98 -26.65
N LEU A 86 14.42 13.81 -25.62
CA LEU A 86 15.72 14.47 -25.54
C LEU A 86 16.67 14.00 -26.65
N THR A 87 16.65 12.70 -26.97
CA THR A 87 17.49 12.14 -28.05
C THR A 87 17.14 12.78 -29.39
N ILE A 88 15.86 12.90 -29.72
CA ILE A 88 15.41 13.49 -30.98
C ILE A 88 15.56 15.02 -30.99
N SER A 89 15.28 15.67 -29.87
CA SER A 89 15.24 17.14 -29.81
C SER A 89 16.61 17.79 -29.65
N ILE A 90 17.59 17.06 -29.09
CA ILE A 90 18.91 17.62 -28.73
C ILE A 90 20.03 16.78 -29.35
N THR A 91 20.09 15.49 -29.05
CA THR A 91 21.25 14.65 -29.43
C THR A 91 21.40 14.50 -30.94
N VAL A 92 20.30 14.24 -31.66
CA VAL A 92 20.32 14.08 -33.11
C VAL A 92 20.68 15.40 -33.82
N PRO A 93 20.03 16.55 -33.53
CA PRO A 93 20.37 17.80 -34.19
C PRO A 93 21.79 18.28 -33.90
N LEU A 94 22.28 18.13 -32.66
CA LEU A 94 23.67 18.47 -32.33
C LEU A 94 24.68 17.64 -33.12
N LYS A 95 24.42 16.35 -33.30
CA LYS A 95 25.27 15.49 -34.12
C LYS A 95 25.33 15.98 -35.56
N ASN A 96 24.19 16.37 -36.13
CA ASN A 96 24.11 16.91 -37.49
C ASN A 96 24.92 18.22 -37.63
N VAL A 97 24.87 19.11 -36.64
CA VAL A 97 25.68 20.34 -36.63
C VAL A 97 27.17 20.03 -36.60
N ILE A 98 27.59 19.10 -35.75
CA ILE A 98 29.01 18.72 -35.64
C ILE A 98 29.51 18.16 -36.97
N THR A 99 28.76 17.24 -37.59
CA THR A 99 29.11 16.69 -38.90
C THR A 99 29.17 17.78 -39.98
N ALA A 100 28.22 18.73 -39.98
CA ALA A 100 28.25 19.84 -40.93
C ALA A 100 29.46 20.75 -40.73
N ALA A 101 29.85 21.03 -39.49
CA ALA A 101 31.04 21.81 -39.17
C ALA A 101 32.33 21.11 -39.62
N GLU A 102 32.39 19.78 -39.51
CA GLU A 102 33.51 18.97 -40.01
C GLU A 102 33.62 19.03 -41.55
N GLU A 103 32.50 18.95 -42.28
CA GLU A 103 32.50 19.09 -43.75
C GLU A 103 32.94 20.49 -44.22
N ILE A 104 32.48 21.53 -43.53
CA ILE A 104 32.90 22.92 -43.79
C ILE A 104 34.42 23.07 -43.55
N ALA A 105 34.94 22.54 -42.44
CA ALA A 105 36.37 22.55 -42.16
C ALA A 105 37.18 21.75 -43.20
N GLY A 106 36.59 20.72 -43.80
CA GLY A 106 37.14 19.95 -44.93
C GLY A 106 37.10 20.67 -46.28
N GLY A 107 36.55 21.89 -46.34
CA GLY A 107 36.48 22.72 -47.55
C GLY A 107 35.19 22.58 -48.36
N ASN A 108 34.21 21.81 -47.88
CA ASN A 108 32.88 21.77 -48.48
C ASN A 108 31.98 22.84 -47.87
N LEU A 109 31.78 23.96 -48.57
CA LEU A 109 30.91 25.05 -48.11
C LEU A 109 29.43 24.85 -48.49
N HIS A 110 29.09 23.79 -49.23
CA HIS A 110 27.72 23.50 -49.64
C HIS A 110 27.09 22.41 -48.76
N VAL A 111 27.01 22.68 -47.46
CA VAL A 111 26.42 21.76 -46.48
C VAL A 111 25.02 22.23 -46.11
N LYS A 112 24.04 21.33 -46.18
CA LYS A 112 22.65 21.62 -45.83
C LYS A 112 22.39 21.21 -44.38
N ILE A 113 22.04 22.17 -43.53
CA ILE A 113 21.68 21.91 -42.13
C ILE A 113 20.15 21.99 -42.03
N GLU A 114 19.49 20.84 -41.87
CA GLU A 114 18.04 20.80 -41.72
C GLU A 114 17.64 21.06 -40.26
N ALA A 115 16.95 22.17 -40.03
CA ALA A 115 16.50 22.60 -38.71
C ALA A 115 14.98 22.47 -38.55
N GLU A 116 14.53 21.29 -38.12
CA GLU A 116 13.12 21.03 -37.80
C GLU A 116 12.84 21.18 -36.29
N GLY A 117 11.65 21.68 -35.96
CA GLY A 117 11.20 21.90 -34.57
C GLY A 117 11.01 23.36 -34.16
N ASN A 118 10.53 23.54 -32.92
CA ASN A 118 10.17 24.85 -32.34
C ASN A 118 10.82 25.08 -30.97
N ASN A 119 11.92 24.40 -30.66
CA ASN A 119 12.66 24.54 -29.40
C ASN A 119 13.90 25.43 -29.56
N GLU A 120 14.60 25.68 -28.45
CA GLU A 120 15.81 26.50 -28.40
C GLU A 120 16.93 25.91 -29.26
N THR A 121 17.05 24.57 -29.32
CA THR A 121 18.06 23.90 -30.16
C THR A 121 17.81 24.18 -31.64
N THR A 122 16.56 24.07 -32.12
CA THR A 122 16.21 24.39 -33.51
C THR A 122 16.44 25.86 -33.83
N GLN A 123 16.16 26.78 -32.89
CA GLN A 123 16.44 28.21 -33.11
C GLN A 123 17.93 28.48 -33.34
N VAL A 124 18.80 27.81 -32.57
CA VAL A 124 20.26 27.91 -32.77
C VAL A 124 20.66 27.34 -34.13
N LEU A 125 20.15 26.17 -34.51
CA LEU A 125 20.42 25.56 -35.83
C LEU A 125 20.05 26.49 -36.99
N LYS A 126 18.85 27.10 -36.95
CA LYS A 126 18.38 28.05 -37.97
C LYS A 126 19.26 29.29 -38.08
N ALA A 127 19.92 29.70 -37.00
CA ALA A 127 20.84 30.84 -37.02
C ALA A 127 22.17 30.51 -37.71
N VAL A 128 22.58 29.24 -37.71
CA VAL A 128 23.84 28.76 -38.31
C VAL A 128 23.68 28.39 -39.79
N GLU A 129 22.47 28.09 -40.25
CA GLU A 129 22.17 27.81 -41.66
C GLU A 129 22.36 29.04 -42.59
N LYS A 130 22.47 30.25 -42.01
CA LYS A 130 22.48 31.53 -42.73
C LYS A 130 23.87 31.99 -43.13
#